data_AF-Q0SBB8-F1
#
_entry.id   AF-Q0SBB8-F1
#
_cell.length_a   1.000
_cell.length_b   1.000
_cell.length_c   1.000
_cell.angle_alpha   90.00
_cell.angle_beta   90.00
_cell.angle_gamma   90.00
#
_symmetry.space_group_name_H-M   'P 1'
#
loop_
_entity.id
_entity.type
_entity.pdbx_description
1 polymer ?
#
loop_
_entity_poly.entity_id
_entity_poly.type
_entity_poly.pdbx_seq_one_letter_code
_entity_poly.pdbx_strand_id
1 'polypeptide(L)'
;MLVLVRHSHAGEKKLWHGPDAERPLSPLGHEQAHGFVAALGGIEITSLFSSPTTRCRQTLFPLAEARGLPVHDHPLLAPDASPDELFSTLHEPDADRAIFCTHGEILNALAEFARSRGIPDVPPSGATAKGGAWFVDCGAGPSPTLRYLAPIPAG
;
A
#
# COMPACT_ATOMS: atom_id res chain seq x y z
N MET A 1 -1.88 13.59 -5.71
CA MET A 1 -2.64 12.40 -5.24
C MET A 1 -1.78 11.16 -5.37
N LEU A 2 -1.68 10.36 -4.31
CA LEU A 2 -1.03 9.05 -4.29
C LEU A 2 -2.00 7.93 -3.88
N VAL A 3 -1.61 6.67 -4.04
CA VAL A 3 -2.39 5.52 -3.55
C VAL A 3 -1.56 4.69 -2.58
N LEU A 4 -2.03 4.56 -1.34
CA LEU A 4 -1.39 3.73 -0.32
C LEU A 4 -2.13 2.39 -0.20
N VAL A 5 -1.45 1.29 -0.49
CA VAL A 5 -2.02 -0.06 -0.57
C VAL A 5 -1.51 -0.89 0.60
N ARG A 6 -2.42 -1.54 1.32
CA ARG A 6 -2.03 -2.69 2.18
C ARG A 6 -1.96 -3.93 1.31
N HIS A 7 -0.89 -4.70 1.42
CA HIS A 7 -0.74 -5.94 0.65
C HIS A 7 -1.99 -6.84 0.74
N SER A 8 -2.25 -7.58 -0.34
CA SER A 8 -3.35 -8.53 -0.43
C SER A 8 -3.17 -9.72 0.51
N HIS A 9 -4.21 -10.56 0.63
CA HIS A 9 -4.19 -11.69 1.54
C HIS A 9 -3.00 -12.64 1.27
N ALA A 10 -2.23 -12.97 2.31
CA ALA A 10 -0.96 -13.72 2.21
C ALA A 10 -0.98 -15.01 3.06
N GLY A 11 -2.16 -15.61 3.21
CA GLY A 11 -2.37 -16.79 4.03
C GLY A 11 -2.16 -16.55 5.52
N GLU A 12 -2.19 -17.63 6.29
CA GLU A 12 -1.93 -17.63 7.72
C GLU A 12 -0.42 -17.74 7.98
N LYS A 13 0.14 -16.76 8.69
CA LYS A 13 1.59 -16.71 8.99
C LYS A 13 2.10 -17.98 9.67
N LYS A 14 1.32 -18.59 10.57
CA LYS A 14 1.69 -19.81 11.30
C LYS A 14 1.82 -21.07 10.42
N LEU A 15 1.26 -21.05 9.22
CA LEU A 15 1.31 -22.17 8.26
C LEU A 15 2.48 -22.02 7.26
N TRP A 16 3.21 -20.91 7.33
CA TRP A 16 4.38 -20.66 6.50
C TRP A 16 5.65 -21.04 7.25
N HIS A 17 6.48 -21.87 6.62
CA HIS A 17 7.68 -22.43 7.24
C HIS A 17 8.99 -21.75 6.78
N GLY A 18 8.91 -20.83 5.82
CA GLY A 18 10.07 -20.07 5.34
C GLY A 18 10.23 -18.70 6.02
N PRO A 19 11.19 -17.88 5.56
CA PRO A 19 11.30 -16.48 6.00
C PRO A 19 9.99 -15.71 5.74
N ASP A 20 9.49 -14.96 6.73
CA ASP A 20 8.21 -14.24 6.57
C ASP A 20 8.25 -13.17 5.46
N ALA A 21 9.43 -12.64 5.14
CA ALA A 21 9.64 -11.73 4.02
C ALA A 21 9.33 -12.40 2.66
N GLU A 22 9.54 -13.72 2.56
CA GLU A 22 9.34 -14.50 1.34
C GLU A 22 7.92 -15.04 1.20
N ARG A 23 7.09 -14.94 2.25
CA ARG A 23 5.72 -15.47 2.26
C ARG A 23 4.88 -14.87 1.11
N PRO A 24 4.31 -15.71 0.22
CA PRO A 24 3.58 -15.24 -0.94
C PRO A 24 2.13 -14.86 -0.60
N LEU A 25 1.45 -14.29 -1.59
CA LEU A 25 0.00 -14.18 -1.58
C LEU A 25 -0.65 -15.57 -1.54
N SER A 26 -1.83 -15.65 -0.94
CA SER A 26 -2.70 -16.83 -1.05
C SER A 26 -3.52 -16.76 -2.35
N PRO A 27 -4.29 -17.81 -2.72
CA PRO A 27 -5.21 -17.73 -3.87
C PRO A 27 -6.13 -16.50 -3.84
N LEU A 28 -6.80 -16.26 -2.70
CA LEU A 28 -7.58 -15.04 -2.49
C LEU A 28 -6.78 -13.75 -2.68
N GLY A 29 -5.51 -13.73 -2.25
CA GLY A 29 -4.66 -12.56 -2.41
C GLY A 29 -4.30 -12.26 -3.86
N HIS A 30 -4.11 -13.31 -4.67
CA HIS A 30 -3.93 -13.16 -6.11
C HIS A 30 -5.18 -12.59 -6.78
N GLU A 31 -6.39 -13.07 -6.42
CA GLU A 31 -7.64 -12.49 -6.91
C GLU A 31 -7.76 -11.00 -6.52
N GLN A 32 -7.45 -10.67 -5.26
CA GLN A 32 -7.42 -9.28 -4.77
C GLN A 32 -6.43 -8.41 -5.55
N ALA A 33 -5.24 -8.94 -5.84
CA ALA A 33 -4.22 -8.25 -6.63
C ALA A 33 -4.71 -7.95 -8.06
N HIS A 34 -5.40 -8.90 -8.69
CA HIS A 34 -6.04 -8.69 -9.99
C HIS A 34 -7.19 -7.66 -9.93
N GLY A 35 -7.94 -7.60 -8.82
CA GLY A 35 -8.99 -6.61 -8.61
C GLY A 35 -8.53 -5.16 -8.76
N PHE A 36 -7.27 -4.86 -8.43
CA PHE A 36 -6.70 -3.52 -8.60
C PHE A 36 -6.64 -3.07 -10.06
N VAL A 37 -6.47 -3.99 -11.02
CA VAL A 37 -6.39 -3.65 -12.45
C VAL A 37 -7.67 -2.94 -12.90
N ALA A 38 -8.82 -3.53 -12.58
CA ALA A 38 -10.11 -2.94 -12.91
C ALA A 38 -10.40 -1.70 -12.06
N ALA A 39 -10.17 -1.78 -10.74
CA ALA A 39 -10.50 -0.70 -9.80
C ALA A 39 -9.71 0.59 -10.05
N LEU A 40 -8.50 0.48 -10.61
CA LEU A 40 -7.63 1.61 -10.92
C LEU A 40 -7.62 1.94 -12.42
N GLY A 41 -8.51 1.35 -13.23
CA GLY A 41 -8.54 1.46 -14.69
C GLY A 41 -8.52 2.90 -15.23
N GLY A 42 -9.29 3.80 -14.61
CA GLY A 42 -9.39 5.21 -15.01
C GLY A 42 -8.43 6.18 -14.31
N ILE A 43 -7.48 5.65 -13.51
CA ILE A 43 -6.57 6.47 -12.73
C ILE A 43 -5.20 6.40 -13.39
N GLU A 44 -4.67 7.56 -13.77
CA GLU A 44 -3.34 7.63 -14.35
C GLU A 44 -2.30 7.60 -13.22
N ILE A 45 -1.53 6.51 -13.25
CA ILE A 45 -0.47 6.11 -12.33
C ILE A 45 0.84 6.10 -13.10
N THR A 46 1.89 6.66 -12.53
CA THR A 46 3.19 6.81 -13.19
C THR A 46 4.27 5.89 -12.60
N SER A 47 4.13 5.52 -11.32
CA SER A 47 5.14 4.77 -10.58
C SER A 47 4.52 3.77 -9.61
N LEU A 48 5.17 2.62 -9.44
CA LEU A 48 4.77 1.57 -8.51
C LEU A 48 5.92 1.26 -7.55
N PHE A 49 5.71 1.54 -6.26
CA PHE A 49 6.66 1.26 -5.19
C PHE A 49 6.10 0.18 -4.25
N SER A 50 6.96 -0.75 -3.84
CA SER A 50 6.58 -1.86 -2.99
C SER A 50 7.56 -2.09 -1.87
N SER A 51 7.07 -2.54 -0.73
CA SER A 51 7.92 -3.22 0.25
C SER A 51 8.68 -4.38 -0.40
N PRO A 52 9.96 -4.61 -0.05
CA PRO A 52 10.76 -5.73 -0.59
C PRO A 52 10.22 -7.14 -0.32
N THR A 53 9.17 -7.28 0.50
CA THR A 53 8.52 -8.56 0.80
C THR A 53 7.74 -9.13 -0.40
N THR A 54 7.78 -10.45 -0.60
CA THR A 54 7.13 -11.14 -1.72
C THR A 54 5.64 -10.78 -1.89
N ARG A 55 4.86 -10.81 -0.81
CA ARG A 55 3.42 -10.47 -0.83
C ARG A 55 3.11 -9.07 -1.33
N CYS A 56 3.94 -8.06 -1.01
CA CYS A 56 3.73 -6.69 -1.47
C CYS A 56 4.05 -6.57 -2.96
N ARG A 57 5.16 -7.15 -3.42
CA ARG A 57 5.51 -7.17 -4.85
C ARG A 57 4.41 -7.87 -5.67
N GLN A 58 3.99 -9.05 -5.23
CA GLN A 58 2.93 -9.83 -5.86
C GLN A 58 1.57 -9.11 -5.86
N THR A 59 1.30 -8.23 -4.89
CA THR A 59 0.08 -7.41 -4.88
C THR A 59 0.05 -6.44 -6.06
N LEU A 60 1.21 -5.93 -6.48
CA LEU A 60 1.30 -4.94 -7.57
C LEU A 60 1.56 -5.55 -8.94
N PHE A 61 2.06 -6.79 -9.03
CA PHE A 61 2.42 -7.41 -10.32
C PHE A 61 1.30 -7.41 -11.38
N PRO A 62 0.03 -7.74 -11.06
CA PRO A 62 -1.03 -7.69 -12.09
C PRO A 62 -1.24 -6.28 -12.65
N LEU A 63 -1.16 -5.26 -11.80
CA LEU A 63 -1.29 -3.87 -12.22
C LEU A 63 -0.07 -3.41 -13.01
N ALA A 64 1.13 -3.78 -12.56
CA ALA A 64 2.39 -3.50 -13.25
C ALA A 64 2.36 -4.02 -14.69
N GLU A 65 1.95 -5.28 -14.88
CA GLU A 65 1.77 -5.90 -16.18
C GLU A 65 0.74 -5.15 -17.04
N ALA A 66 -0.45 -4.88 -16.49
CA ALA A 66 -1.52 -4.18 -17.21
C ALA A 66 -1.16 -2.74 -17.62
N ARG A 67 -0.22 -2.10 -16.90
CA ARG A 67 0.22 -0.72 -17.15
C ARG A 67 1.55 -0.62 -17.89
N GLY A 68 2.28 -1.72 -18.05
CA GLY A 68 3.65 -1.70 -18.57
C GLY A 68 4.61 -0.93 -17.67
N LEU A 69 4.35 -0.89 -16.36
CA LEU A 69 5.17 -0.19 -15.37
C LEU A 69 6.00 -1.19 -14.55
N PRO A 70 7.27 -0.90 -14.23
CA PRO A 70 8.05 -1.71 -13.30
C PRO A 70 7.56 -1.53 -11.85
N VAL A 71 7.78 -2.55 -11.01
CA VAL A 71 7.64 -2.44 -9.55
C VAL A 71 9.01 -2.17 -8.96
N HIS A 72 9.15 -1.06 -8.25
CA HIS A 72 10.36 -0.65 -7.57
C HIS A 72 10.28 -1.02 -6.09
N ASP A 73 11.30 -1.70 -5.59
CA ASP A 73 11.41 -1.91 -4.15
C ASP A 73 11.77 -0.60 -3.45
N HIS A 74 11.09 -0.33 -2.35
CA HIS A 74 11.35 0.82 -1.51
C HIS A 74 11.55 0.36 -0.05
N PRO A 75 12.75 0.52 0.53
CA PRO A 75 13.05 0.00 1.86
C PRO A 75 12.15 0.62 2.95
N LEU A 76 11.75 1.88 2.80
CA LEU A 76 10.85 2.54 3.75
C LEU A 76 9.42 1.97 3.78
N LEU A 77 9.07 1.06 2.88
CA LEU A 77 7.77 0.38 2.90
C LEU A 77 7.80 -0.95 3.68
N ALA A 78 8.99 -1.41 4.12
CA ALA A 78 9.16 -2.64 4.88
C ALA A 78 8.48 -2.55 6.27
N PRO A 79 8.08 -3.68 6.90
CA PRO A 79 7.30 -3.66 8.15
C PRO A 79 7.96 -2.92 9.33
N ASP A 80 9.28 -2.80 9.32
CA ASP A 80 10.15 -2.27 10.36
C ASP A 80 10.77 -0.91 10.01
N ALA A 81 10.35 -0.30 8.91
CA ALA A 81 10.86 0.98 8.46
C ALA A 81 10.45 2.17 9.35
N SER A 82 11.23 3.25 9.26
CA SER A 82 10.95 4.53 9.93
C SER A 82 9.69 5.18 9.33
N PRO A 83 8.66 5.49 10.15
CA PRO A 83 7.47 6.18 9.68
C PRO A 83 7.71 7.67 9.37
N ASP A 84 8.70 8.31 9.97
CA ASP A 84 9.01 9.73 9.74
C ASP A 84 9.71 9.97 8.39
N GLU A 85 10.64 9.09 8.01
CA GLU A 85 11.27 9.11 6.69
C GLU A 85 10.25 8.77 5.61
N LEU A 86 9.40 7.75 5.84
CA LEU A 86 8.34 7.40 4.89
C LEU A 86 7.33 8.56 4.74
N PHE A 87 6.91 9.16 5.85
CA PHE A 87 6.01 10.32 5.82
C PHE A 87 6.60 11.45 4.97
N SER A 88 7.89 11.75 5.13
CA SER A 88 8.58 12.76 4.32
C SER A 88 8.59 12.39 2.84
N THR A 89 8.93 11.14 2.52
CA THR A 89 8.94 10.60 1.14
C THR A 89 7.57 10.72 0.46
N LEU A 90 6.48 10.44 1.19
CA LEU A 90 5.11 10.53 0.66
C LEU A 90 4.65 11.98 0.38
N HIS A 91 5.38 12.99 0.84
CA HIS A 91 5.13 14.40 0.54
C HIS A 91 6.02 14.95 -0.57
N GLU A 92 6.96 14.16 -1.08
CA GLU A 92 7.80 14.57 -2.20
C GLU A 92 7.01 14.58 -3.51
N PRO A 93 7.39 15.44 -4.49
CA PRO A 93 6.70 15.50 -5.78
C PRO A 93 6.61 14.16 -6.50
N ASP A 94 7.61 13.29 -6.33
CA ASP A 94 7.68 11.97 -6.96
C ASP A 94 6.64 10.97 -6.42
N ALA A 95 6.03 11.28 -5.27
CA ALA A 95 4.91 10.51 -4.75
C ALA A 95 3.60 10.79 -5.50
N ASP A 96 3.51 11.89 -6.25
CA ASP A 96 2.32 12.18 -7.05
C ASP A 96 2.11 11.08 -8.10
N ARG A 97 0.86 10.60 -8.18
CA ARG A 97 0.43 9.53 -9.09
C ARG A 97 1.17 8.20 -8.90
N ALA A 98 1.81 8.02 -7.75
CA ALA A 98 2.47 6.78 -7.39
C ALA A 98 1.58 5.88 -6.51
N ILE A 99 1.82 4.57 -6.60
CA ILE A 99 1.26 3.57 -5.69
C ILE A 99 2.34 3.07 -4.76
N PHE A 100 2.04 3.02 -3.47
CA PHE A 100 2.93 2.50 -2.42
C PHE A 100 2.28 1.29 -1.75
N CYS A 101 2.83 0.09 -1.95
CA CYS A 101 2.34 -1.13 -1.30
C CYS A 101 3.14 -1.46 -0.04
N THR A 102 2.45 -1.56 1.10
CA THR A 102 3.06 -1.77 2.42
C THR A 102 2.24 -2.73 3.31
N HIS A 103 2.53 -2.74 4.61
CA HIS A 103 1.98 -3.64 5.62
C HIS A 103 1.08 -2.90 6.61
N GLY A 104 0.38 -3.64 7.46
CA GLY A 104 -0.47 -3.01 8.48
C GLY A 104 0.35 -2.26 9.54
N GLU A 105 1.54 -2.76 9.84
CA GLU A 105 2.51 -2.20 10.77
C GLU A 105 2.87 -0.77 10.39
N ILE A 106 3.22 -0.56 9.12
CA ILE A 106 3.55 0.77 8.59
C ILE A 106 2.34 1.69 8.52
N LEU A 107 1.15 1.18 8.18
CA LEU A 107 -0.07 2.00 8.24
C LEU A 107 -0.37 2.48 9.66
N ASN A 108 -0.15 1.63 10.67
CA ASN A 108 -0.30 2.03 12.07
C ASN A 108 0.74 3.09 12.46
N ALA A 109 2.01 2.84 12.11
CA ALA A 109 3.11 3.75 12.44
C ALA A 109 2.93 5.12 11.76
N LEU A 110 2.54 5.16 10.49
CA LEU A 110 2.22 6.40 9.77
C LEU A 110 1.04 7.14 10.42
N ALA A 111 -0.02 6.43 10.79
CA ALA A 111 -1.18 7.04 11.44
C ALA A 111 -0.83 7.64 12.81
N GLU A 112 0.00 6.96 13.61
CA GLU A 112 0.50 7.46 14.88
C GLU A 112 1.42 8.67 14.69
N PHE A 113 2.36 8.59 13.74
CA PHE A 113 3.27 9.68 13.42
C PHE A 113 2.52 10.93 12.96
N ALA A 114 1.59 10.78 12.02
CA ALA A 114 0.76 11.89 11.52
C ALA A 114 -0.03 12.57 12.65
N ARG A 115 -0.62 11.79 13.57
CA ARG A 115 -1.30 12.34 14.76
C ARG A 115 -0.36 13.13 15.66
N SER A 116 0.88 12.66 15.88
CA SER A 116 1.88 13.41 16.65
C SER A 116 2.24 14.76 16.01
N ARG A 117 2.00 14.91 14.70
CA ARG A 117 2.18 16.14 13.92
C ARG A 117 0.90 16.98 13.80
N GLY A 118 -0.19 16.57 14.44
CA GLY A 118 -1.48 17.28 14.40
C GLY A 118 -2.37 16.94 13.20
N ILE A 119 -2.12 15.82 12.51
CA ILE A 119 -2.90 15.34 11.36
C ILE A 119 -3.74 14.12 11.80
N PRO A 120 -5.01 14.29 12.18
CA PRO A 120 -5.78 13.26 12.89
C PRO A 120 -6.31 12.11 12.02
N ASP A 121 -6.49 12.35 10.72
CA ASP A 121 -7.34 11.51 9.87
C ASP A 121 -6.60 10.43 9.07
N VAL A 122 -5.30 10.20 9.33
CA VAL A 122 -4.55 9.14 8.64
C VAL A 122 -5.02 7.75 9.11
N PRO A 123 -5.47 6.87 8.19
CA PRO A 123 -6.16 5.64 8.55
C PRO A 123 -5.16 4.55 8.94
N PRO A 124 -5.34 3.89 10.11
CA PRO A 124 -4.48 2.79 10.53
C PRO A 124 -4.87 1.48 9.84
N SER A 125 -4.12 0.41 10.13
CA SER A 125 -4.42 -0.92 9.59
C SER A 125 -5.74 -1.53 10.05
N GLY A 126 -6.25 -1.14 11.23
CA GLY A 126 -7.58 -1.57 11.71
C GLY A 126 -8.73 -1.07 10.83
N ALA A 127 -8.52 0.03 10.10
CA ALA A 127 -9.45 0.59 9.12
C ALA A 127 -9.09 0.20 7.67
N THR A 128 -8.02 -0.58 7.48
CA THR A 128 -7.48 -0.91 6.15
C THR A 128 -7.37 -2.43 5.99
N ALA A 129 -8.34 -3.04 5.31
CA ALA A 129 -8.31 -4.48 5.06
C ALA A 129 -7.07 -4.87 4.22
N LYS A 130 -6.63 -6.14 4.31
CA LYS A 130 -5.63 -6.67 3.37
C LYS A 130 -6.20 -6.57 1.95
N GLY A 131 -5.40 -6.06 1.01
CA GLY A 131 -5.85 -5.75 -0.35
C GLY A 131 -6.71 -4.49 -0.44
N GLY A 132 -6.86 -3.73 0.65
CA GLY A 132 -7.48 -2.41 0.65
C GLY A 132 -6.47 -1.32 0.29
N ALA A 133 -6.97 -0.21 -0.24
CA ALA A 133 -6.16 0.93 -0.63
C ALA A 133 -6.80 2.26 -0.24
N TRP A 134 -5.97 3.27 -0.01
CA TRP A 134 -6.38 4.64 0.24
C TRP A 134 -5.86 5.54 -0.86
N PHE A 135 -6.76 6.27 -1.51
CA PHE A 135 -6.39 7.43 -2.29
C PHE A 135 -6.13 8.57 -1.32
N VAL A 136 -4.94 9.15 -1.40
CA VAL A 136 -4.50 10.25 -0.55
C VAL A 136 -4.27 11.46 -1.44
N ASP A 137 -5.08 12.49 -1.24
CA ASP A 137 -4.88 13.79 -1.88
C ASP A 137 -4.46 14.80 -0.81
N CYS A 138 -3.17 15.15 -0.82
CA CYS A 138 -2.62 16.09 0.15
C CYS A 138 -3.07 17.54 -0.10
N GLY A 139 -3.62 17.87 -1.29
CA GLY A 139 -4.12 19.20 -1.63
C GLY A 139 -3.18 20.36 -1.23
N ALA A 140 -3.75 21.56 -1.03
CA ALA A 140 -3.07 22.70 -0.41
C ALA A 140 -3.56 22.97 1.03
N GLY A 141 -4.47 22.12 1.54
CA GLY A 141 -5.10 22.27 2.84
C GLY A 141 -4.31 21.65 3.99
N PRO A 142 -4.72 21.86 5.25
CA PRO A 142 -4.01 21.36 6.43
C PRO A 142 -4.16 19.83 6.64
N SER A 143 -5.12 19.19 5.99
CA SER A 143 -5.39 17.74 6.11
C SER A 143 -5.58 17.11 4.73
N PRO A 144 -5.08 15.87 4.50
CA PRO A 144 -5.29 15.17 3.25
C PRO A 144 -6.75 14.72 3.11
N THR A 145 -7.27 14.74 1.88
CA THR A 145 -8.52 14.05 1.54
C THR A 145 -8.24 12.58 1.30
N LEU A 146 -9.03 11.71 1.93
CA LEU A 146 -8.84 10.28 1.91
C LEU A 146 -10.07 9.58 1.35
N ARG A 147 -9.87 8.68 0.37
CA ARG A 147 -10.92 7.81 -0.15
C ARG A 147 -10.49 6.36 -0.06
N TYR A 148 -11.32 5.51 0.55
CA TYR A 148 -11.03 4.09 0.68
C TYR A 148 -11.49 3.29 -0.55
N LEU A 149 -10.67 2.32 -0.95
CA LEU A 149 -11.01 1.24 -1.86
C LEU A 149 -10.89 -0.07 -1.09
N ALA A 150 -12.03 -0.74 -0.90
CA ALA A 150 -12.07 -2.07 -0.32
C ALA A 150 -11.43 -3.11 -1.25
N PRO A 151 -10.90 -4.24 -0.71
CA PRO A 151 -10.39 -5.34 -1.52
C PRO A 151 -11.47 -5.93 -2.43
N ILE A 152 -11.07 -6.34 -3.64
CA ILE A 152 -11.95 -6.94 -4.65
C ILE A 152 -11.32 -8.25 -5.13
N PRO A 153 -11.86 -9.43 -4.74
CA PRO A 153 -13.03 -9.61 -3.88
C PRO A 153 -12.72 -9.28 -2.41
N ALA A 154 -13.80 -9.01 -1.65
CA ALA A 154 -13.71 -8.95 -0.20
C ALA A 154 -13.26 -10.31 0.35
N GLY A 155 -12.46 -10.26 1.43
CA GLY A 155 -11.93 -11.44 2.12
C GLY A 155 -12.52 -11.63 3.50
#